data_AF-A0A2G2IEY4-F1
#
_entry.id   AF-A0A2G2IEY4-F1
#
_cell.length_a   1.000
_cell.length_b   1.000
_cell.length_c   1.000
_cell.angle_alpha   90.00
_cell.angle_beta   90.00
_cell.angle_gamma   90.00
#
_symmetry.space_group_name_H-M   'P 1'
#
loop_
_entity.id
_entity.type
_entity.pdbx_description
1 polymer ?
#
loop_
_entity_poly.entity_id
_entity_poly.type
_entity_poly.pdbx_seq_one_letter_code
_entity_poly.pdbx_strand_id
1 'polypeptide(L)'
;MIFSQIKDSLEFDLIPYNIRWLVSLFLLTTFLIVLLLCITVFSKFGESTKYTTSAKSEFFQYKPHDKNSSSILIKNYRTSFDCDEYSPQLIKETAVLNIAKGATLSMTRFGNGELKIEMLGLDAEHSAGNLETDYDETELPICFSTLIELNELNPVFSVNIIGDISIGLELTDANDAYFPILLEGEVLITDLSLITNSAYQLSPQKINKGEHLYFSENQSPSKGLIRAEYQSNAIDGVIFSNGGEVYIQQYRTAGKPIETSFLNRISDDNESVITFSILIIFIQFISFSISFLLRLKILKNYTEENQNEKAIDEIT
;
A
#
# COMPACT_ATOMS: atom_id res chain seq x y z
N MET A 1 -2.04 -4.67 41.39
CA MET A 1 -3.33 -5.38 41.35
C MET A 1 -3.28 -6.59 40.41
N ILE A 2 -2.87 -6.42 39.15
CA ILE A 2 -2.69 -7.53 38.19
C ILE A 2 -1.71 -8.61 38.70
N PHE A 3 -0.61 -8.21 39.34
CA PHE A 3 0.40 -9.15 39.83
C PHE A 3 -0.08 -10.07 40.98
N SER A 4 -0.98 -9.59 41.86
CA SER A 4 -1.52 -10.46 42.93
C SER A 4 -2.57 -11.42 42.37
N GLN A 5 -3.38 -10.98 41.40
CA GLN A 5 -4.34 -11.85 40.72
C GLN A 5 -3.66 -12.96 39.90
N ILE A 6 -2.54 -12.65 39.23
CA ILE A 6 -1.73 -13.65 38.52
C ILE A 6 -1.13 -14.66 39.52
N LYS A 7 -0.60 -14.17 40.65
CA LYS A 7 -0.01 -15.01 41.70
C LYS A 7 -1.01 -16.03 42.26
N ASP A 8 -2.23 -15.60 42.53
CA ASP A 8 -3.29 -16.44 43.09
C ASP A 8 -3.87 -17.40 42.03
N SER A 9 -3.94 -16.99 40.75
CA SER A 9 -4.46 -17.83 39.65
C SER A 9 -3.52 -18.95 39.19
N LEU A 10 -2.20 -18.75 39.31
CA LEU A 10 -1.18 -19.70 38.86
C LEU A 10 -0.72 -20.65 39.99
N GLU A 11 -1.34 -20.56 41.18
CA GLU A 11 -0.93 -21.34 42.35
C GLU A 11 0.59 -21.27 42.57
N PHE A 12 1.19 -20.10 42.37
CA PHE A 12 2.64 -19.94 42.36
C PHE A 12 3.29 -20.40 43.68
N ASP A 13 2.51 -20.37 44.76
CA ASP A 13 2.93 -20.82 46.08
C ASP A 13 3.07 -22.35 46.21
N LEU A 14 2.47 -23.12 45.30
CA LEU A 14 2.61 -24.58 45.20
C LEU A 14 3.84 -25.02 44.39
N ILE A 15 4.54 -24.10 43.72
CA ILE A 15 5.75 -24.38 42.93
C ILE A 15 6.99 -24.29 43.87
N PRO A 16 7.91 -25.28 43.85
CA PRO A 16 9.14 -25.22 44.62
C PRO A 16 9.94 -23.94 44.35
N TYR A 17 10.50 -23.33 45.38
CA TYR A 17 11.24 -22.05 45.28
C TYR A 17 12.32 -22.08 44.18
N ASN A 18 13.03 -23.20 44.04
CA ASN A 18 14.08 -23.41 43.04
C ASN A 18 13.55 -23.45 41.58
N ILE A 19 12.24 -23.59 41.37
CA ILE A 19 11.58 -23.65 40.07
C ILE A 19 10.85 -22.33 39.76
N ARG A 20 10.47 -21.54 40.78
CA ARG A 20 9.74 -20.27 40.59
C ARG A 20 10.50 -19.26 39.73
N TRP A 21 11.83 -19.16 39.90
CA TRP A 21 12.64 -18.25 39.09
C TRP A 21 12.68 -18.67 37.61
N LEU A 22 12.74 -19.98 37.33
CA LEU A 22 12.66 -20.53 35.98
C LEU A 22 11.32 -20.20 35.33
N VAL A 23 10.21 -20.41 36.05
CA VAL A 23 8.86 -20.09 35.56
C VAL A 23 8.70 -18.59 35.29
N SER A 24 9.29 -17.74 36.16
CA SER A 24 9.23 -16.27 35.99
C SER A 24 10.06 -15.79 34.80
N LEU A 25 11.31 -16.25 34.68
CA LEU A 25 12.17 -15.97 33.52
C LEU A 25 11.49 -16.45 32.22
N PHE A 26 10.83 -17.59 32.28
CA PHE A 26 10.10 -18.18 31.17
C PHE A 26 8.90 -17.33 30.71
N LEU A 27 8.05 -16.89 31.65
CA LEU A 27 6.93 -15.99 31.34
C LEU A 27 7.44 -14.69 30.73
N LEU A 28 8.56 -14.16 31.24
CA LEU A 28 9.19 -12.96 30.69
C LEU A 28 9.70 -13.20 29.25
N THR A 29 10.40 -14.29 28.98
CA THR A 29 10.90 -14.60 27.62
C THR A 29 9.75 -14.79 26.64
N THR A 30 8.68 -15.48 27.03
CA THR A 30 7.49 -15.65 26.17
C THR A 30 6.81 -14.32 25.90
N PHE A 31 6.66 -13.48 26.94
CA PHE A 31 6.12 -12.14 26.79
C PHE A 31 6.98 -11.30 25.83
N LEU A 32 8.32 -11.39 25.93
CA LEU A 32 9.23 -10.69 25.02
C LEU A 32 9.12 -11.18 23.57
N ILE A 33 9.00 -12.48 23.32
CA ILE A 33 8.84 -13.02 21.96
C ILE A 33 7.48 -12.63 21.37
N VAL A 34 6.41 -12.72 22.16
CA VAL A 34 5.07 -12.26 21.73
C VAL A 34 5.09 -10.77 21.46
N LEU A 35 5.73 -9.98 22.33
CA LEU A 35 5.89 -8.54 22.12
C LEU A 35 6.69 -8.24 20.85
N LEU A 36 7.78 -8.97 20.59
CA LEU A 36 8.57 -8.82 19.36
C LEU A 36 7.72 -9.13 18.13
N LEU A 37 6.96 -10.23 18.13
CA LEU A 37 6.04 -10.57 17.04
C LEU A 37 4.92 -9.54 16.87
N CYS A 38 4.39 -8.99 17.97
CA CYS A 38 3.44 -7.89 17.88
C CYS A 38 4.10 -6.66 17.26
N ILE A 39 5.33 -6.30 17.65
CA ILE A 39 6.03 -5.14 17.08
C ILE A 39 6.34 -5.38 15.61
N THR A 40 6.79 -6.57 15.19
CA THR A 40 7.12 -6.86 13.79
C THR A 40 5.89 -6.85 12.90
N VAL A 41 4.74 -7.33 13.40
CA VAL A 41 3.52 -7.40 12.59
C VAL A 41 2.72 -6.11 12.63
N PHE A 42 2.71 -5.39 13.76
CA PHE A 42 2.01 -4.12 13.92
C PHE A 42 2.86 -2.88 13.67
N SER A 43 4.16 -3.03 13.38
CA SER A 43 4.91 -1.95 12.75
C SER A 43 4.19 -1.63 11.43
N LYS A 44 3.59 -0.44 11.37
CA LYS A 44 2.90 0.05 10.19
C LYS A 44 3.85 0.03 9.00
N PHE A 45 3.29 -0.02 7.79
CA PHE A 45 4.05 0.27 6.58
C PHE A 45 4.83 1.58 6.80
N GLY A 46 6.14 1.49 6.62
CA GLY A 46 7.08 2.56 6.94
C GLY A 46 7.54 3.30 5.69
N GLU A 47 8.55 4.15 5.85
CA GLU A 47 9.19 4.84 4.73
C GLU A 47 9.86 3.88 3.73
N SER A 48 10.15 2.64 4.15
CA SER A 48 10.75 1.59 3.33
C SER A 48 9.75 0.83 2.44
N THR A 49 8.45 0.94 2.72
CA THR A 49 7.42 0.22 1.98
C THR A 49 7.33 0.77 0.56
N LYS A 50 7.30 -0.11 -0.43
CA LYS A 50 7.17 0.23 -1.84
C LYS A 50 5.84 -0.25 -2.37
N TYR A 51 5.12 0.63 -3.05
CA TYR A 51 3.88 0.30 -3.73
C TYR A 51 4.12 0.35 -5.23
N THR A 52 3.78 -0.73 -5.93
CA THR A 52 3.73 -0.77 -7.39
C THR A 52 2.27 -0.97 -7.80
N THR A 53 1.69 0.04 -8.42
CA THR A 53 0.30 0.05 -8.87
C THR A 53 0.26 -0.13 -10.38
N SER A 54 -0.34 -1.23 -10.83
CA SER A 54 -0.65 -1.44 -12.25
C SER A 54 -2.14 -1.22 -12.43
N ALA A 55 -2.55 -0.29 -13.29
CA ALA A 55 -3.96 0.04 -13.46
C ALA A 55 -4.31 0.33 -14.92
N LYS A 56 -5.55 -0.01 -15.29
CA LYS A 56 -6.22 0.45 -16.50
C LYS A 56 -7.34 1.39 -16.11
N SER A 57 -7.30 2.60 -16.61
CA SER A 57 -8.26 3.64 -16.27
C SER A 57 -8.58 4.51 -17.47
N GLU A 58 -9.78 5.05 -17.50
CA GLU A 58 -10.17 6.07 -18.46
C GLU A 58 -9.65 7.46 -18.06
N PHE A 59 -9.18 7.60 -16.82
CA PHE A 59 -8.69 8.86 -16.28
C PHE A 59 -7.44 8.68 -15.42
N PHE A 60 -6.45 9.53 -15.66
CA PHE A 60 -5.28 9.71 -14.80
C PHE A 60 -5.11 11.20 -14.52
N GLN A 61 -4.80 11.54 -13.28
CA GLN A 61 -4.46 12.89 -12.87
C GLN A 61 -3.07 12.90 -12.25
N TYR A 62 -2.34 13.96 -12.53
CA TYR A 62 -0.93 14.12 -12.20
C TYR A 62 -0.66 15.57 -11.78
N LYS A 63 0.11 15.76 -10.69
CA LYS A 63 0.56 17.08 -10.24
C LYS A 63 2.06 17.05 -9.90
N PRO A 64 2.92 17.81 -10.60
CA PRO A 64 4.35 17.88 -10.30
C PRO A 64 4.61 18.67 -9.01
N HIS A 65 5.47 18.12 -8.15
CA HIS A 65 5.93 18.80 -6.91
C HIS A 65 7.02 19.85 -7.14
N ASP A 66 7.90 19.60 -8.11
CA ASP A 66 9.08 20.42 -8.36
C ASP A 66 9.31 20.64 -9.85
N LYS A 67 10.37 21.38 -10.20
CA LYS A 67 10.83 21.59 -11.59
C LYS A 67 11.17 20.29 -12.35
N ASN A 68 11.10 19.13 -11.70
CA ASN A 68 11.28 17.81 -12.30
C ASN A 68 9.98 17.28 -12.96
N SER A 69 9.10 18.17 -13.42
CA SER A 69 7.98 17.79 -14.27
C SER A 69 8.52 17.11 -15.52
N SER A 70 8.01 15.92 -15.83
CA SER A 70 8.40 15.24 -17.07
C SER A 70 7.82 15.97 -18.27
N SER A 71 8.67 16.29 -19.24
CA SER A 71 8.27 16.83 -20.53
C SER A 71 7.45 15.79 -21.30
N ILE A 72 6.33 16.21 -21.88
CA ILE A 72 5.40 15.31 -22.58
C ILE A 72 5.50 15.55 -24.08
N LEU A 73 5.95 14.53 -24.81
CA LEU A 73 6.01 14.56 -26.26
C LEU A 73 4.62 14.32 -26.85
N ILE A 74 4.12 15.25 -27.65
CA ILE A 74 2.84 15.14 -28.35
C ILE A 74 3.01 15.24 -29.86
N LYS A 75 2.15 14.53 -30.61
CA LYS A 75 2.09 14.49 -32.08
C LYS A 75 0.65 14.28 -32.52
N ASN A 76 0.28 14.72 -33.72
CA ASN A 76 -1.08 14.61 -34.27
C ASN A 76 -2.13 15.14 -33.29
N TYR A 77 -2.04 16.42 -32.94
CA TYR A 77 -2.86 16.98 -31.89
C TYR A 77 -3.61 18.24 -32.33
N ARG A 78 -4.69 18.53 -31.61
CA ARG A 78 -5.44 19.80 -31.70
C ARG A 78 -5.39 20.48 -30.35
N THR A 79 -5.29 21.80 -30.32
CA THR A 79 -5.18 22.58 -29.08
C THR A 79 -6.44 23.37 -28.79
N SER A 80 -6.68 23.65 -27.52
CA SER A 80 -7.66 24.60 -27.00
C SER A 80 -6.97 25.38 -25.87
N PHE A 81 -7.01 26.71 -25.95
CA PHE A 81 -6.34 27.63 -25.02
C PHE A 81 -7.27 28.09 -23.88
N ASP A 82 -8.47 27.56 -23.81
CA ASP A 82 -9.52 27.85 -22.83
C ASP A 82 -10.19 26.59 -22.27
N CYS A 83 -9.75 25.41 -22.72
CA CYS A 83 -10.33 24.09 -22.44
C CYS A 83 -11.77 23.88 -22.95
N ASP A 84 -12.27 24.77 -23.81
CA ASP A 84 -13.62 24.69 -24.37
C ASP A 84 -13.59 24.09 -25.79
N GLU A 85 -13.25 24.89 -26.79
CA GLU A 85 -13.32 24.48 -28.21
C GLU A 85 -11.92 24.20 -28.78
N TYR A 86 -11.77 23.02 -29.40
CA TYR A 86 -10.55 22.64 -30.08
C TYR A 86 -10.40 23.35 -31.43
N SER A 87 -9.18 23.79 -31.73
CA SER A 87 -8.82 24.25 -33.05
C SER A 87 -9.17 23.18 -34.11
N PRO A 88 -9.79 23.56 -35.23
CA PRO A 88 -10.12 22.63 -36.30
C PRO A 88 -8.87 22.09 -37.01
N GLN A 89 -7.71 22.73 -36.82
CA GLN A 89 -6.47 22.36 -37.47
C GLN A 89 -5.74 21.25 -36.70
N LEU A 90 -5.52 20.12 -37.36
CA LEU A 90 -4.67 19.05 -36.85
C LEU A 90 -3.18 19.39 -37.07
N ILE A 91 -2.43 19.49 -35.97
CA ILE A 91 -0.99 19.73 -35.97
C ILE A 91 -0.28 18.37 -35.98
N LYS A 92 0.44 18.09 -37.07
CA LYS A 92 1.17 16.82 -37.26
C LYS A 92 2.60 16.87 -36.72
N GLU A 93 3.11 18.06 -36.48
CA GLU A 93 4.45 18.28 -35.96
C GLU A 93 4.57 17.80 -34.51
N THR A 94 5.81 17.56 -34.11
CA THR A 94 6.10 17.15 -32.74
C THR A 94 6.19 18.40 -31.87
N ALA A 95 5.59 18.35 -30.69
CA ALA A 95 5.77 19.38 -29.69
C ALA A 95 6.01 18.75 -28.32
N VAL A 96 6.57 19.54 -27.42
CA VAL A 96 6.89 19.16 -26.06
C VAL A 96 6.08 20.04 -25.11
N LEU A 97 5.23 19.42 -24.31
CA LEU A 97 4.52 20.09 -23.22
C LEU A 97 5.39 20.05 -21.97
N ASN A 98 5.72 21.23 -21.45
CA ASN A 98 6.43 21.42 -20.19
C ASN A 98 5.43 21.95 -19.16
N ILE A 99 5.19 21.20 -18.09
CA ILE A 99 4.12 21.50 -17.13
C ILE A 99 4.66 22.41 -16.03
N ALA A 100 3.93 23.47 -15.69
CA ALA A 100 4.33 24.35 -14.60
C ALA A 100 4.28 23.65 -13.23
N LYS A 101 5.14 24.07 -12.30
CA LYS A 101 5.13 23.53 -10.93
C LYS A 101 3.77 23.76 -10.27
N GLY A 102 3.20 22.70 -9.70
CA GLY A 102 1.89 22.76 -9.03
C GLY A 102 0.68 22.77 -9.96
N ALA A 103 0.86 22.91 -11.28
CA ALA A 103 -0.22 22.73 -12.25
C ALA A 103 -0.73 21.29 -12.23
N THR A 104 -2.00 21.10 -12.53
CA THR A 104 -2.63 19.78 -12.57
C THR A 104 -2.81 19.35 -14.01
N LEU A 105 -2.36 18.14 -14.33
CA LEU A 105 -2.55 17.52 -15.63
C LEU A 105 -3.53 16.35 -15.51
N SER A 106 -4.53 16.34 -16.37
CA SER A 106 -5.57 15.32 -16.44
C SER A 106 -5.53 14.67 -17.83
N MET A 107 -5.33 13.36 -17.88
CA MET A 107 -5.38 12.54 -19.09
C MET A 107 -6.68 11.76 -19.09
N THR A 108 -7.49 11.93 -20.13
CA THR A 108 -8.79 11.29 -20.21
C THR A 108 -9.01 10.59 -21.53
N ARG A 109 -9.60 9.40 -21.45
CA ARG A 109 -9.90 8.55 -22.58
C ARG A 109 -11.34 8.05 -22.52
N PHE A 110 -12.13 8.43 -23.51
CA PHE A 110 -13.54 8.07 -23.62
C PHE A 110 -13.84 7.14 -24.80
N GLY A 111 -12.82 6.81 -25.60
CA GLY A 111 -12.97 6.01 -26.81
C GLY A 111 -11.65 5.59 -27.44
N ASN A 112 -11.76 4.97 -28.61
CA ASN A 112 -10.62 4.50 -29.37
C ASN A 112 -9.99 5.67 -30.14
N GLY A 113 -8.66 5.67 -30.22
CA GLY A 113 -7.92 6.61 -31.05
C GLY A 113 -7.82 8.07 -30.58
N GLU A 114 -8.47 8.48 -29.50
CA GLU A 114 -8.36 9.85 -28.99
C GLU A 114 -7.92 9.86 -27.52
N LEU A 115 -6.99 10.76 -27.19
CA LEU A 115 -6.53 11.02 -25.82
C LEU A 115 -6.61 12.53 -25.55
N LYS A 116 -7.45 12.91 -24.58
CA LYS A 116 -7.50 14.29 -24.09
C LYS A 116 -6.45 14.48 -23.00
N ILE A 117 -5.62 15.50 -23.12
CA ILE A 117 -4.76 16.00 -22.07
C ILE A 117 -5.23 17.41 -21.72
N GLU A 118 -5.55 17.66 -20.46
CA GLU A 118 -5.96 18.95 -19.95
C GLU A 118 -4.99 19.39 -18.86
N MET A 119 -4.57 20.65 -18.88
CA MET A 119 -3.65 21.24 -17.92
C MET A 119 -4.30 22.46 -17.30
N LEU A 120 -4.27 22.51 -15.98
CA LEU A 120 -4.81 23.59 -15.17
C LEU A 120 -3.68 24.18 -14.33
N GLY A 121 -3.44 25.49 -14.48
CA GLY A 121 -2.54 26.26 -13.64
C GLY A 121 -2.91 26.16 -12.16
N LEU A 122 -1.93 26.41 -11.28
CA LEU A 122 -2.11 26.32 -9.83
C LEU A 122 -3.23 27.25 -9.32
N ASP A 123 -3.32 28.43 -9.92
CA ASP A 123 -4.34 29.44 -9.65
C ASP A 123 -4.59 30.31 -10.91
N ALA A 124 -5.44 31.32 -10.78
CA ALA A 124 -5.83 32.22 -11.87
C ALA A 124 -4.72 33.16 -12.36
N GLU A 125 -3.56 33.22 -11.69
CA GLU A 125 -2.44 34.08 -12.08
C GLU A 125 -1.27 33.27 -12.67
N HIS A 126 -1.25 31.96 -12.48
CA HIS A 126 -0.17 31.09 -12.94
C HIS A 126 -0.53 30.33 -14.22
N SER A 127 0.42 30.35 -15.17
CA SER A 127 0.39 29.54 -16.39
C SER A 127 0.29 28.03 -16.09
N ALA A 128 -0.36 27.28 -16.98
CA ALA A 128 -0.33 25.82 -16.95
C ALA A 128 1.04 25.23 -17.35
N GLY A 129 1.90 25.99 -18.04
CA GLY A 129 3.19 25.53 -18.55
C GLY A 129 3.57 26.16 -19.89
N ASN A 130 4.46 25.51 -20.63
CA ASN A 130 4.90 25.96 -21.95
C ASN A 130 4.71 24.85 -23.00
N LEU A 131 4.42 25.25 -24.24
CA LEU A 131 4.44 24.38 -25.41
C LEU A 131 5.67 24.75 -26.25
N GLU A 132 6.61 23.82 -26.34
CA GLU A 132 7.83 23.97 -27.13
C GLU A 132 7.69 23.20 -28.45
N THR A 133 7.95 23.90 -29.55
CA THR A 133 8.02 23.35 -30.91
C THR A 133 9.44 23.55 -31.46
N ASP A 134 9.76 23.01 -32.64
CA ASP A 134 11.08 23.19 -33.26
C ASP A 134 11.46 24.67 -33.50
N TYR A 135 10.48 25.58 -33.49
CA TYR A 135 10.67 26.99 -33.87
C TYR A 135 10.33 28.00 -32.78
N ASP A 136 9.47 27.63 -31.82
CA ASP A 136 8.91 28.58 -30.86
C ASP A 136 8.59 27.92 -29.52
N GLU A 137 8.67 28.72 -28.46
CA GLU A 137 8.24 28.37 -27.11
C GLU A 137 7.09 29.30 -26.71
N THR A 138 5.89 28.73 -26.59
CA THR A 138 4.68 29.49 -26.24
C THR A 138 4.29 29.22 -24.80
N GLU A 139 4.21 30.27 -23.98
CA GLU A 139 3.62 30.20 -22.64
C GLU A 139 2.12 29.91 -22.74
N LEU A 140 1.67 28.91 -21.98
CA LEU A 140 0.28 28.48 -22.01
C LEU A 140 -0.57 29.28 -21.03
N PRO A 141 -1.86 29.50 -21.33
CA PRO A 141 -2.79 30.10 -20.40
C PRO A 141 -3.06 29.19 -19.19
N ILE A 142 -3.88 29.67 -18.26
CA ILE A 142 -4.26 28.95 -17.03
C ILE A 142 -4.94 27.62 -17.35
N CYS A 143 -5.77 27.57 -18.41
CA CYS A 143 -6.40 26.36 -18.87
C CYS A 143 -5.94 26.05 -20.29
N PHE A 144 -5.29 24.92 -20.48
CA PHE A 144 -4.90 24.45 -21.81
C PHE A 144 -5.34 23.01 -21.97
N SER A 145 -5.92 22.66 -23.11
CA SER A 145 -6.18 21.27 -23.44
C SER A 145 -5.67 20.93 -24.83
N THR A 146 -5.24 19.67 -24.98
CA THR A 146 -4.85 19.11 -26.26
C THR A 146 -5.54 17.77 -26.47
N LEU A 147 -6.02 17.54 -27.69
CA LEU A 147 -6.62 16.29 -28.12
C LEU A 147 -5.65 15.60 -29.07
N ILE A 148 -5.11 14.46 -28.66
CA ILE A 148 -4.16 13.66 -29.42
C ILE A 148 -4.92 12.58 -30.20
N GLU A 149 -4.73 12.56 -31.52
CA GLU A 149 -5.28 11.56 -32.42
C GLU A 149 -4.26 10.43 -32.66
N LEU A 150 -4.48 9.30 -31.98
CA LEU A 150 -3.77 8.05 -32.21
C LEU A 150 -4.30 7.36 -33.46
N ASN A 151 -3.41 6.75 -34.25
CA ASN A 151 -3.76 6.07 -35.49
C ASN A 151 -2.74 4.97 -35.81
N GLU A 152 -2.87 4.28 -36.94
CA GLU A 152 -1.94 3.21 -37.33
C GLU A 152 -0.47 3.67 -37.47
N LEU A 153 -0.25 4.95 -37.79
CA LEU A 153 1.10 5.53 -37.93
C LEU A 153 1.68 6.00 -36.59
N ASN A 154 0.81 6.42 -35.66
CA ASN A 154 1.17 6.83 -34.30
C ASN A 154 0.26 6.09 -33.30
N PRO A 155 0.49 4.77 -33.12
CA PRO A 155 -0.47 3.92 -32.43
C PRO A 155 -0.36 4.01 -30.90
N VAL A 156 0.69 4.63 -30.37
CA VAL A 156 0.99 4.61 -28.94
C VAL A 156 1.40 6.01 -28.49
N PHE A 157 0.72 6.52 -27.47
CA PHE A 157 1.20 7.61 -26.64
C PHE A 157 1.79 7.03 -25.35
N SER A 158 2.90 7.59 -24.89
CA SER A 158 3.55 7.15 -23.66
C SER A 158 4.27 8.31 -22.98
N VAL A 159 4.15 8.39 -21.66
CA VAL A 159 4.75 9.46 -20.87
C VAL A 159 5.21 8.95 -19.51
N ASN A 160 6.38 9.41 -19.06
CA ASN A 160 6.80 9.21 -17.68
C ASN A 160 6.25 10.36 -16.84
N ILE A 161 5.82 10.09 -15.61
CA ILE A 161 5.29 11.11 -14.70
C ILE A 161 5.97 11.01 -13.34
N ILE A 162 6.18 12.15 -12.68
CA ILE A 162 6.85 12.25 -11.38
C ILE A 162 6.16 13.31 -10.52
N GLY A 163 5.34 12.88 -9.55
CA GLY A 163 4.59 13.79 -8.67
C GLY A 163 3.46 13.07 -7.93
N ASP A 164 2.43 13.83 -7.55
CA ASP A 164 1.20 13.24 -7.03
C ASP A 164 0.39 12.65 -8.18
N ILE A 165 -0.14 11.45 -7.97
CA ILE A 165 -0.81 10.68 -9.00
C ILE A 165 -2.15 10.22 -8.43
N SER A 166 -3.19 10.34 -9.24
CA SER A 166 -4.53 9.87 -8.94
C SER A 166 -5.06 9.10 -10.13
N ILE A 167 -5.66 7.94 -9.89
CA ILE A 167 -6.14 7.01 -10.92
C ILE A 167 -7.64 6.83 -10.75
N GLY A 168 -8.38 7.09 -11.83
CA GLY A 168 -9.83 7.23 -11.78
C GLY A 168 -10.23 8.58 -11.21
N LEU A 169 -11.52 8.90 -11.28
CA LEU A 169 -12.07 10.17 -10.82
C LEU A 169 -12.87 9.96 -9.53
N GLU A 170 -12.83 10.93 -8.62
CA GLU A 170 -13.68 10.89 -7.43
C GLU A 170 -15.15 11.01 -7.86
N LEU A 171 -15.90 9.91 -7.72
CA LEU A 171 -17.31 9.88 -8.11
C LEU A 171 -18.14 10.66 -7.07
N THR A 172 -18.66 11.82 -7.51
CA THR A 172 -19.59 12.67 -6.73
C THR A 172 -20.94 12.79 -7.44
N ASP A 173 -21.96 13.35 -6.77
CA ASP A 173 -23.33 13.47 -7.30
C ASP A 173 -23.51 14.57 -8.37
N ALA A 174 -22.41 15.09 -8.93
CA ALA A 174 -22.43 16.28 -9.76
C ALA A 174 -22.64 15.97 -11.27
N ASN A 175 -23.91 16.03 -11.71
CA ASN A 175 -24.45 16.10 -13.08
C ASN A 175 -24.44 14.84 -13.98
N ASP A 176 -25.45 14.78 -14.87
CA ASP A 176 -25.87 13.67 -15.73
C ASP A 176 -24.86 13.24 -16.84
N ALA A 177 -23.57 13.55 -16.71
CA ALA A 177 -22.55 13.24 -17.70
C ALA A 177 -21.84 11.91 -17.44
N TYR A 178 -21.21 11.35 -18.48
CA TYR A 178 -20.34 10.18 -18.35
C TYR A 178 -19.10 10.53 -17.51
N PHE A 179 -18.84 9.76 -16.45
CA PHE A 179 -17.63 9.93 -15.63
C PHE A 179 -16.59 8.87 -16.00
N PRO A 180 -15.35 9.28 -16.32
CA PRO A 180 -14.31 8.31 -16.60
C PRO A 180 -13.91 7.58 -15.32
N ILE A 181 -13.77 6.26 -15.43
CA ILE A 181 -13.57 5.37 -14.28
C ILE A 181 -12.28 4.56 -14.38
N LEU A 182 -11.78 4.13 -13.23
CA LEU A 182 -10.83 3.03 -13.16
C LEU A 182 -11.55 1.74 -13.59
N LEU A 183 -10.93 0.98 -14.49
CA LEU A 183 -11.51 -0.26 -15.03
C LEU A 183 -11.04 -1.48 -14.25
N GLU A 184 -9.73 -1.58 -14.04
CA GLU A 184 -9.09 -2.62 -13.24
C GLU A 184 -7.74 -2.13 -12.73
N GLY A 185 -7.28 -2.69 -11.63
CA GLY A 185 -5.91 -2.48 -11.19
C GLY A 185 -5.49 -3.42 -10.08
N GLU A 186 -4.22 -3.37 -9.75
CA GLU A 186 -3.62 -4.08 -8.64
C GLU A 186 -2.55 -3.22 -7.98
N VAL A 187 -2.47 -3.30 -6.65
CA VAL A 187 -1.41 -2.70 -5.86
C VAL A 187 -0.57 -3.83 -5.28
N LEU A 188 0.67 -3.86 -5.71
CA LEU A 188 1.69 -4.72 -5.16
C LEU A 188 2.44 -3.99 -4.05
N ILE A 189 2.57 -4.63 -2.90
CA ILE A 189 3.25 -4.06 -1.73
C ILE A 189 4.52 -4.87 -1.48
N THR A 190 5.66 -4.20 -1.43
CA THR A 190 6.95 -4.78 -1.06
C THR A 190 7.47 -4.04 0.16
N ASP A 191 7.92 -4.78 1.17
CA ASP A 191 8.50 -4.21 2.37
C ASP A 191 9.74 -4.99 2.80
N LEU A 192 10.40 -4.55 3.87
CA LEU A 192 11.60 -5.17 4.42
C LEU A 192 11.28 -5.89 5.73
N SER A 193 11.80 -7.12 5.88
CA SER A 193 11.75 -7.83 7.16
C SER A 193 12.52 -7.06 8.24
N LEU A 194 11.98 -7.05 9.46
CA LEU A 194 12.58 -6.37 10.60
C LEU A 194 13.94 -6.96 11.04
N ILE A 195 14.17 -8.26 10.83
CA ILE A 195 15.36 -8.94 11.37
C ILE A 195 16.53 -8.86 10.40
N THR A 196 16.33 -9.23 9.14
CA THR A 196 17.41 -9.28 8.14
C THR A 196 17.43 -8.10 7.17
N ASN A 197 16.37 -7.27 7.15
CA ASN A 197 16.10 -6.29 6.09
C ASN A 197 16.00 -6.93 4.69
N SER A 198 15.63 -8.20 4.60
CA SER A 198 15.31 -8.85 3.33
C SER A 198 13.97 -8.35 2.79
N ALA A 199 13.88 -8.16 1.47
CA ALA A 199 12.63 -7.74 0.85
C ALA A 199 11.63 -8.90 0.78
N TYR A 200 10.40 -8.67 1.22
CA TYR A 200 9.27 -9.57 1.04
C TYR A 200 8.13 -8.86 0.33
N GLN A 201 7.29 -9.65 -0.33
CA GLN A 201 6.20 -9.15 -1.17
C GLN A 201 4.88 -9.71 -0.67
N LEU A 202 3.95 -8.82 -0.37
CA LEU A 202 2.60 -9.19 0.03
C LEU A 202 1.76 -9.59 -1.18
N SER A 203 0.75 -10.41 -0.93
CA SER A 203 -0.28 -10.72 -1.92
C SER A 203 -0.87 -9.44 -2.54
N PRO A 204 -0.92 -9.30 -3.88
CA PRO A 204 -1.41 -8.09 -4.54
C PRO A 204 -2.86 -7.77 -4.14
N GLN A 205 -3.12 -6.50 -3.84
CA GLN A 205 -4.48 -6.02 -3.59
C GLN A 205 -5.14 -5.59 -4.90
N LYS A 206 -6.20 -6.28 -5.28
CA LYS A 206 -6.98 -5.94 -6.48
C LYS A 206 -7.83 -4.70 -6.24
N ILE A 207 -7.89 -3.84 -7.24
CA ILE A 207 -8.73 -2.65 -7.31
C ILE A 207 -9.87 -2.96 -8.28
N ASN A 208 -11.10 -2.70 -7.85
CA ASN A 208 -12.29 -2.95 -8.62
C ASN A 208 -12.64 -1.77 -9.52
N LYS A 209 -13.42 -2.07 -10.57
CA LYS A 209 -13.99 -1.07 -11.46
C LYS A 209 -14.77 0.00 -10.68
N GLY A 210 -14.52 1.27 -11.00
CA GLY A 210 -15.20 2.42 -10.40
C GLY A 210 -14.64 2.87 -9.05
N GLU A 211 -13.59 2.21 -8.54
CA GLU A 211 -12.84 2.71 -7.39
C GLU A 211 -11.88 3.82 -7.82
N HIS A 212 -11.60 4.74 -6.91
CA HIS A 212 -10.62 5.81 -7.08
C HIS A 212 -9.39 5.49 -6.24
N LEU A 213 -8.21 5.58 -6.84
CA LEU A 213 -6.93 5.34 -6.16
C LEU A 213 -6.11 6.61 -6.12
N TYR A 214 -5.62 6.97 -4.93
CA TYR A 214 -4.70 8.08 -4.75
C TYR A 214 -3.64 7.75 -3.70
N PHE A 215 -2.49 8.41 -3.80
CA PHE A 215 -1.38 8.26 -2.88
C PHE A 215 -1.41 9.42 -1.87
N SER A 216 -1.12 9.17 -0.60
CA SER A 216 -0.92 10.26 0.36
C SER A 216 0.22 11.17 -0.11
N GLU A 217 0.14 12.45 0.25
CA GLU A 217 1.28 13.37 0.09
C GLU A 217 2.48 12.83 0.88
N ASN A 218 3.44 12.26 0.15
CA ASN A 218 4.62 11.63 0.71
C ASN A 218 5.82 12.57 0.63
N GLN A 219 6.85 12.28 1.43
CA GLN A 219 8.16 12.95 1.31
C GLN A 219 8.84 12.69 -0.05
N SER A 220 8.43 11.64 -0.78
CA SER A 220 8.96 11.29 -2.10
C SER A 220 7.85 11.22 -3.14
N PRO A 221 7.99 11.90 -4.30
CA PRO A 221 6.96 11.88 -5.34
C PRO A 221 6.84 10.49 -5.97
N SER A 222 5.60 10.11 -6.31
CA SER A 222 5.33 8.90 -7.06
C SER A 222 5.87 9.04 -8.47
N LYS A 223 6.34 7.93 -9.05
CA LYS A 223 6.90 7.89 -10.40
C LYS A 223 6.12 6.88 -11.21
N GLY A 224 5.82 7.15 -12.48
CA GLY A 224 5.12 6.16 -13.27
C GLY A 224 5.30 6.29 -14.75
N LEU A 225 4.87 5.26 -15.45
CA LEU A 225 4.72 5.22 -16.89
C LEU A 225 3.24 5.14 -17.21
N ILE A 226 2.77 6.06 -18.04
CA ILE A 226 1.41 6.07 -18.57
C ILE A 226 1.48 5.81 -20.07
N ARG A 227 0.57 4.98 -20.57
CA ARG A 227 0.53 4.55 -21.97
C ARG A 227 -0.91 4.45 -22.47
N ALA A 228 -1.15 4.96 -23.67
CA ALA A 228 -2.43 4.85 -24.36
C ALA A 228 -2.21 4.30 -25.77
N GLU A 229 -2.92 3.23 -26.13
CA GLU A 229 -2.82 2.57 -27.44
C GLU A 229 -4.04 2.80 -28.33
N TYR A 230 -3.88 3.03 -29.63
CA TYR A 230 -4.93 3.34 -30.62
C TYR A 230 -6.21 2.49 -30.49
N GLN A 231 -6.07 1.17 -30.34
CA GLN A 231 -7.19 0.21 -30.28
C GLN A 231 -7.69 -0.10 -28.86
N SER A 232 -7.20 0.60 -27.85
CA SER A 232 -7.67 0.52 -26.47
C SER A 232 -8.60 1.70 -26.18
N ASN A 233 -9.60 1.49 -25.32
CA ASN A 233 -10.44 2.55 -24.77
C ASN A 233 -9.95 3.02 -23.39
N ALA A 234 -8.82 2.49 -22.91
CA ALA A 234 -8.25 2.78 -21.61
C ALA A 234 -6.82 3.32 -21.73
N ILE A 235 -6.36 3.90 -20.63
CA ILE A 235 -4.98 4.27 -20.39
C ILE A 235 -4.40 3.22 -19.43
N ASP A 236 -3.26 2.64 -19.79
CA ASP A 236 -2.49 1.74 -18.93
C ASP A 236 -1.47 2.56 -18.14
N GLY A 237 -1.41 2.34 -16.83
CA GLY A 237 -0.48 3.01 -15.93
C GLY A 237 0.26 2.02 -15.05
N VAL A 238 1.57 2.22 -14.90
CA VAL A 238 2.40 1.54 -13.90
C VAL A 238 3.06 2.61 -13.03
N ILE A 239 2.64 2.70 -11.77
CA ILE A 239 3.04 3.72 -10.82
C ILE A 239 3.81 3.10 -9.66
N PHE A 240 4.92 3.71 -9.29
CA PHE A 240 5.80 3.34 -8.20
C PHE A 240 5.80 4.47 -7.16
N SER A 241 5.49 4.13 -5.92
CA SER A 241 5.62 5.04 -4.78
C SER A 241 6.39 4.37 -3.65
N ASN A 242 7.13 5.18 -2.89
CA ASN A 242 7.88 4.73 -1.73
C ASN A 242 7.37 5.48 -0.49
N GLY A 243 7.16 4.74 0.59
CA GLY A 243 6.59 5.23 1.83
C GLY A 243 5.12 5.63 1.68
N GLY A 244 4.56 6.13 2.79
CA GLY A 244 3.19 6.64 2.85
C GLY A 244 2.11 5.60 2.79
N GLU A 245 0.89 6.06 2.53
CA GLU A 245 -0.30 5.23 2.44
C GLU A 245 -0.94 5.39 1.04
N VAL A 246 -1.35 4.27 0.46
CA VAL A 246 -2.17 4.24 -0.75
C VAL A 246 -3.62 4.11 -0.32
N TYR A 247 -4.48 4.96 -0.85
CA TYR A 247 -5.90 4.99 -0.51
C TYR A 247 -6.74 4.47 -1.67
N ILE A 248 -7.76 3.69 -1.32
CA ILE A 248 -8.83 3.29 -2.24
C ILE A 248 -10.12 3.90 -1.73
N GLN A 249 -10.81 4.62 -2.61
CA GLN A 249 -12.08 5.25 -2.34
C GLN A 249 -13.17 4.67 -3.26
N GLN A 250 -14.24 4.19 -2.64
CA GLN A 250 -15.46 3.79 -3.35
C GLN A 250 -16.44 4.99 -3.41
N TYR A 251 -17.38 4.94 -4.36
CA TYR A 251 -18.43 5.95 -4.48
C TYR A 251 -19.09 6.27 -3.14
N ARG A 252 -19.10 7.56 -2.76
CA ARG A 252 -19.65 8.07 -1.48
C ARG A 252 -19.03 7.48 -0.21
N THR A 253 -17.82 6.95 -0.28
CA THR A 253 -17.09 6.51 0.91
C THR A 253 -15.88 7.41 1.14
N ALA A 254 -15.42 7.48 2.39
CA ALA A 254 -14.10 8.04 2.67
C ALA A 254 -13.02 7.08 2.15
N GLY A 255 -11.93 7.63 1.62
CA GLY A 255 -10.77 6.83 1.22
C GLY A 255 -10.27 5.98 2.39
N LYS A 256 -10.03 4.71 2.12
CA LYS A 256 -9.48 3.76 3.09
C LYS A 256 -8.05 3.42 2.69
N PRO A 257 -7.10 3.45 3.64
CA PRO A 257 -5.74 3.03 3.35
C PRO A 257 -5.74 1.54 3.00
N ILE A 258 -4.83 1.14 2.13
CA ILE A 258 -4.57 -0.26 1.83
C ILE A 258 -3.95 -0.91 3.07
N GLU A 259 -4.76 -1.71 3.75
CA GLU A 259 -4.36 -2.46 4.92
C GLU A 259 -4.15 -3.94 4.56
N THR A 260 -3.15 -4.55 5.18
CA THR A 260 -2.89 -5.98 5.05
C THR A 260 -3.15 -6.66 6.37
N SER A 261 -3.80 -7.82 6.31
CA SER A 261 -4.15 -8.57 7.52
C SER A 261 -2.90 -9.09 8.22
N PHE A 262 -2.99 -9.28 9.54
CA PHE A 262 -1.96 -9.91 10.37
C PHE A 262 -1.47 -11.24 9.78
N LEU A 263 -2.41 -12.08 9.34
CA LEU A 263 -2.08 -13.40 8.80
C LEU A 263 -1.32 -13.30 7.47
N ASN A 264 -1.69 -12.35 6.61
CA ASN A 264 -0.99 -12.14 5.34
C ASN A 264 0.43 -11.63 5.56
N ARG A 265 0.62 -10.71 6.51
CA ARG A 265 1.96 -10.22 6.88
C ARG A 265 2.85 -11.34 7.40
N ILE A 266 2.33 -12.20 8.28
CA ILE A 266 3.08 -13.36 8.75
C ILE A 266 3.33 -14.36 7.62
N SER A 267 2.33 -14.70 6.80
CA SER A 267 2.49 -15.76 5.79
C SER A 267 3.48 -15.39 4.70
N ASP A 268 3.54 -14.11 4.34
CA ASP A 268 4.31 -13.62 3.20
C ASP A 268 5.75 -13.24 3.61
N ASP A 269 6.01 -13.03 4.91
CA ASP A 269 7.35 -12.89 5.48
C ASP A 269 7.85 -14.22 6.08
N ASN A 270 8.74 -14.88 5.35
CA ASN A 270 9.38 -16.14 5.78
C ASN A 270 9.97 -16.08 7.19
N GLU A 271 10.53 -14.93 7.60
CA GLU A 271 11.15 -14.78 8.91
C GLU A 271 10.11 -14.70 10.03
N SER A 272 9.02 -13.98 9.78
CA SER A 272 7.86 -13.99 10.65
C SER A 272 7.23 -15.38 10.76
N VAL A 273 7.11 -16.14 9.65
CA VAL A 273 6.63 -17.54 9.70
C VAL A 273 7.53 -18.40 10.59
N ILE A 274 8.85 -18.33 10.40
CA ILE A 274 9.82 -19.13 11.17
C ILE A 274 9.73 -18.75 12.65
N THR A 275 9.72 -17.45 12.95
CA THR A 275 9.63 -16.94 14.32
C THR A 275 8.33 -17.38 15.00
N PHE A 276 7.21 -17.28 14.29
CA PHE A 276 5.90 -17.72 14.78
C PHE A 276 5.85 -19.24 15.00
N SER A 277 6.46 -20.02 14.11
CA SER A 277 6.55 -21.48 14.24
C SER A 277 7.40 -21.90 15.45
N ILE A 278 8.56 -21.25 15.64
CA ILE A 278 9.41 -21.46 16.82
C ILE A 278 8.63 -21.13 18.09
N LEU A 279 7.87 -20.03 18.11
CA LEU A 279 7.03 -19.67 19.25
C LEU A 279 5.99 -20.75 19.55
N ILE A 280 5.29 -21.28 18.55
CA ILE A 280 4.29 -22.34 18.75
C ILE A 280 4.95 -23.61 19.31
N ILE A 281 6.04 -24.07 18.71
CA ILE A 281 6.78 -25.26 19.16
C ILE A 281 7.26 -25.06 20.60
N PHE A 282 7.78 -23.88 20.91
CA PHE A 282 8.21 -23.50 22.24
C PHE A 282 7.05 -23.63 23.22
N ILE A 283 5.92 -22.93 22.99
CA ILE A 283 4.72 -22.97 23.84
C ILE A 283 4.23 -24.41 24.08
N GLN A 284 4.21 -25.25 23.04
CA GLN A 284 3.82 -26.66 23.16
C GLN A 284 4.79 -27.45 24.05
N PHE A 285 6.10 -27.29 23.86
CA PHE A 285 7.12 -27.91 24.69
C PHE A 285 6.97 -27.53 26.18
N ILE A 286 6.58 -26.29 26.44
CA ILE A 286 6.35 -25.80 27.81
C ILE A 286 5.09 -26.39 28.40
N SER A 287 3.97 -26.38 27.67
CA SER A 287 2.71 -26.98 28.12
C SER A 287 2.93 -28.45 28.51
N PHE A 288 3.72 -29.17 27.71
CA PHE A 288 4.17 -30.52 28.02
C PHE A 288 5.01 -30.58 29.30
N SER A 289 6.03 -29.72 29.44
CA SER A 289 6.92 -29.69 30.61
C SER A 289 6.17 -29.39 31.91
N ILE A 290 5.25 -28.42 31.90
CA ILE A 290 4.41 -28.08 33.06
C ILE A 290 3.50 -29.26 33.41
N SER A 291 2.82 -29.83 32.42
CA SER A 291 1.95 -30.99 32.61
C SER A 291 2.70 -32.18 33.19
N PHE A 292 3.94 -32.40 32.72
CA PHE A 292 4.82 -33.45 33.22
C PHE A 292 5.25 -33.19 34.68
N LEU A 293 5.68 -31.97 35.02
CA LEU A 293 6.06 -31.60 36.39
C LEU A 293 4.87 -31.71 37.37
N LEU A 294 3.67 -31.31 36.96
CA LEU A 294 2.46 -31.46 37.77
C LEU A 294 2.14 -32.94 38.02
N ARG A 295 2.25 -33.80 37.00
CA ARG A 295 2.06 -35.26 37.16
C ARG A 295 3.08 -35.86 38.11
N LEU A 296 4.35 -35.47 38.02
CA LEU A 296 5.39 -35.92 38.97
C LEU A 296 5.06 -35.51 40.41
N LYS A 297 4.55 -34.29 40.63
CA LYS A 297 4.14 -33.84 41.96
C LYS A 297 2.96 -34.64 42.51
N ILE A 298 1.95 -34.92 41.69
CA ILE A 298 0.80 -35.75 42.08
C ILE A 298 1.26 -37.16 42.46
N LEU A 299 2.12 -37.78 41.65
CA LEU A 299 2.66 -39.11 41.94
C LEU A 299 3.47 -39.13 43.24
N LYS A 300 4.28 -38.10 43.49
CA LYS A 300 5.04 -37.97 44.74
C LYS A 300 4.11 -37.87 45.95
N ASN A 301 3.11 -36.98 45.91
CA ASN A 301 2.12 -36.84 47.00
C ASN A 301 1.38 -38.16 47.27
N TYR A 302 0.93 -38.85 46.21
CA TYR A 302 0.25 -40.14 46.34
C TYR A 302 1.16 -41.23 46.93
N THR A 303 2.46 -41.21 46.60
CA THR A 303 3.43 -42.16 47.16
C THR A 303 3.70 -41.89 48.64
N GLU A 304 3.82 -40.61 49.04
CA GLU A 304 4.01 -40.20 50.44
C GLU A 304 2.77 -40.52 51.30
N GLU A 305 1.56 -40.33 50.76
CA GLU A 305 0.31 -40.65 51.44
C GLU A 305 0.14 -42.16 51.68
N ASN A 306 0.40 -43.00 50.67
CA ASN A 306 0.36 -44.45 50.80
C ASN A 306 1.47 -45.02 51.71
N GLN A 307 2.62 -44.35 51.81
CA GLN A 307 3.69 -44.75 52.75
C GLN A 307 3.31 -44.43 54.20
N ASN A 308 2.67 -43.29 54.44
CA ASN A 308 2.18 -42.92 55.77
C ASN A 308 1.03 -43.83 56.23
N GLU A 309 0.12 -44.22 55.33
CA GLU A 309 -0.99 -45.13 55.65
C GLU A 309 -0.49 -46.53 56.03
N LYS A 310 0.49 -47.07 55.29
CA LYS A 310 1.15 -48.35 55.64
C LYS A 310 1.91 -48.30 56.97
N ALA A 311 2.54 -47.17 57.30
CA ALA A 311 3.22 -47.02 58.57
C ALA A 311 2.25 -46.96 59.77
N ILE A 312 1.00 -46.51 59.55
CA ILE A 312 -0.04 -46.49 60.59
C ILE A 312 -0.62 -47.90 60.80
N ASP A 313 -0.84 -48.67 59.72
CA ASP A 313 -1.32 -50.06 59.81
C ASP A 313 -0.30 -51.01 60.48
N GLU A 314 1.00 -50.74 60.41
CA GLU A 314 2.02 -51.52 61.13
C GLU A 314 2.12 -51.18 62.63
N ILE A 315 1.55 -50.05 63.07
CA ILE A 315 1.56 -49.59 64.48
C ILE A 315 0.27 -49.98 65.23
N THR A 316 -0.78 -50.39 64.52
CA THR A 316 -2.10 -50.72 65.09
C THR A 316 -2.29 -52.23 65.25
#